data_AF-A0A1Q6LDW5-F1
#
_entry.id   AF-A0A1Q6LDW5-F1
#
_cell.length_a   1.000
_cell.length_b   1.000
_cell.length_c   1.000
_cell.angle_alpha   90.00
_cell.angle_beta   90.00
_cell.angle_gamma   90.00
#
_symmetry.space_group_name_H-M   'P 1'
#
loop_
_entity.id
_entity.type
_entity.pdbx_description
1 polymer ?
#
loop_
_entity_poly.entity_id
_entity_poly.type
_entity_poly.pdbx_seq_one_letter_code
_entity_poly.pdbx_strand_id
1 'polypeptide(L)'
;MKKVKRNAPDLRPPTKKEQIQIASNFAKIGKENGIVIHSCCEKTFLSEYGLKCNGCMSQEIVEKSINCKLEPPKRKNLRQECN
;
A
#
# COMPACT_ATOMS: atom_id res chain seq x y z
N MET A 1 0.60 22.38 -1.00
CA MET A 1 1.15 21.84 -2.27
C MET A 1 1.78 22.89 -3.23
N LYS A 2 2.14 24.12 -2.79
CA LYS A 2 2.68 25.16 -3.70
C LYS A 2 4.19 25.03 -4.01
N LYS A 3 5.01 24.46 -3.10
CA LYS A 3 6.46 24.32 -3.30
C LYS A 3 6.83 23.30 -4.40
N VAL A 4 6.19 22.13 -4.40
CA VAL A 4 6.52 21.04 -5.34
C VAL A 4 6.24 21.45 -6.79
N LYS A 5 5.08 22.06 -7.07
CA LYS A 5 4.74 22.53 -8.42
C LYS A 5 5.65 23.66 -8.94
N ARG A 6 6.27 24.42 -8.04
CA ARG A 6 7.16 25.54 -8.40
C ARG A 6 8.60 25.07 -8.66
N ASN A 7 9.04 24.03 -7.97
CA ASN A 7 10.39 23.46 -8.12
C ASN A 7 10.46 22.31 -9.14
N ALA A 8 9.35 21.66 -9.44
CA ALA A 8 9.29 20.56 -10.40
C ALA A 8 8.01 20.68 -11.24
N PRO A 9 8.00 21.55 -12.27
CA PRO A 9 6.84 21.76 -13.12
C PRO A 9 6.47 20.51 -13.95
N ASP A 10 7.45 19.69 -14.32
CA ASP A 10 7.26 18.43 -15.08
C ASP A 10 6.79 17.24 -14.22
N LEU A 11 6.57 17.44 -12.91
CA LEU A 11 6.15 16.35 -12.04
C LEU A 11 4.70 15.95 -12.32
N ARG A 12 4.51 14.79 -12.94
CA ARG A 12 3.21 14.19 -13.18
C ARG A 12 2.98 12.97 -12.28
N PRO A 13 1.74 12.70 -11.86
CA PRO A 13 1.42 11.40 -11.28
C PRO A 13 1.65 10.29 -12.32
N PRO A 14 2.05 9.08 -11.88
CA PRO A 14 2.25 7.96 -12.77
C PRO A 14 0.91 7.56 -13.42
N THR A 15 0.94 7.19 -14.69
CA THR A 15 -0.22 6.66 -15.39
C THR A 15 -0.62 5.28 -14.84
N LYS A 16 -1.86 4.84 -15.11
CA LYS A 16 -2.32 3.51 -14.67
C LYS A 16 -1.41 2.38 -15.15
N LYS A 17 -0.92 2.46 -16.40
CA LYS A 17 -0.01 1.45 -16.96
C LYS A 17 1.32 1.41 -16.22
N GLU A 18 1.91 2.58 -15.93
CA GLU A 18 3.14 2.66 -15.13
C GLU A 18 2.93 2.10 -13.72
N GLN A 19 1.80 2.43 -13.07
CA GLN A 19 1.47 1.87 -11.75
C GLN A 19 1.37 0.34 -11.78
N ILE A 20 0.72 -0.23 -12.80
CA ILE A 20 0.60 -1.68 -12.99
C ILE A 20 1.97 -2.34 -13.19
N GLN A 21 2.80 -1.78 -14.07
CA GLN A 21 4.15 -2.31 -14.34
C GLN A 21 5.01 -2.32 -13.08
N ILE A 22 4.98 -1.21 -12.34
CA ILE A 22 5.69 -1.06 -11.07
C ILE A 22 5.20 -2.13 -10.09
N ALA A 23 3.88 -2.22 -9.87
CA ALA A 23 3.31 -3.20 -8.95
C ALA A 23 3.63 -4.65 -9.32
N SER A 24 3.45 -5.04 -10.58
CA SER A 24 3.72 -6.42 -11.02
C SER A 24 5.18 -6.79 -10.81
N ASN A 25 6.12 -5.89 -11.10
CA ASN A 25 7.54 -6.10 -10.86
C ASN A 25 7.86 -6.21 -9.37
N PHE A 26 7.28 -5.35 -8.54
CA PHE A 26 7.44 -5.43 -7.08
C PHE A 26 6.89 -6.75 -6.52
N ALA A 27 5.72 -7.19 -6.97
CA ALA A 27 5.13 -8.47 -6.55
C ALA A 27 6.00 -9.66 -6.98
N LYS A 28 6.56 -9.63 -8.20
CA LYS A 28 7.45 -10.66 -8.71
C LYS A 28 8.73 -10.75 -7.87
N ILE A 29 9.42 -9.62 -7.67
CA ILE A 29 10.65 -9.55 -6.87
C ILE A 29 10.35 -9.95 -5.41
N GLY A 30 9.24 -9.49 -4.85
CA GLY A 30 8.79 -9.86 -3.52
C GLY A 30 8.63 -11.37 -3.39
N LYS A 31 7.94 -12.01 -4.34
CA LYS A 31 7.77 -13.47 -4.36
C LYS A 31 9.10 -14.22 -4.46
N GLU A 32 10.03 -13.75 -5.28
CA GLU A 32 11.36 -14.34 -5.41
C GLU A 32 12.17 -14.25 -4.11
N ASN A 33 11.97 -13.20 -3.31
CA ASN A 33 12.66 -12.98 -2.04
C ASN A 33 11.86 -13.46 -0.82
N GLY A 34 10.68 -14.06 -1.01
CA GLY A 34 9.78 -14.44 0.10
C GLY A 34 9.17 -13.25 0.85
N ILE A 35 9.16 -12.06 0.25
CA ILE A 35 8.64 -10.82 0.82
C ILE A 35 7.23 -10.55 0.27
N VAL A 36 6.29 -10.29 1.17
CA VAL A 36 4.92 -9.89 0.80
C VAL A 36 4.86 -8.36 0.74
N ILE A 37 4.55 -7.82 -0.44
CA ILE A 37 4.41 -6.37 -0.64
C ILE A 37 3.01 -5.94 -0.25
N HIS A 38 2.93 -5.06 0.77
CA HIS A 38 1.70 -4.44 1.22
C HIS A 38 1.65 -2.99 0.74
N SER A 39 0.62 -2.65 -0.04
CA SER A 39 0.32 -1.28 -0.44
C SER A 39 -0.67 -0.64 0.53
N CYS A 40 -0.42 0.62 0.89
CA CYS A 40 -1.21 1.40 1.83
C CYS A 40 -1.88 2.61 1.14
N CYS A 41 -3.21 2.59 1.10
CA CYS A 41 -4.04 3.60 0.41
C CYS A 41 -3.95 3.57 -1.12
N GLU A 42 -3.23 2.63 -1.74
CA GLU A 42 -3.32 2.46 -3.19
C GLU A 42 -4.63 1.76 -3.61
N LYS A 43 -5.09 2.13 -4.81
CA LYS A 43 -6.35 1.65 -5.39
C LYS A 43 -6.34 0.12 -5.51
N THR A 44 -7.47 -0.49 -5.20
CA THR A 44 -7.69 -1.95 -5.16
C THR A 44 -7.32 -2.70 -6.43
N PHE A 45 -7.23 -2.04 -7.59
CA PHE A 45 -6.81 -2.65 -8.85
C PHE A 45 -5.39 -3.26 -8.79
N LEU A 46 -4.53 -2.79 -7.88
CA LEU A 46 -3.16 -3.33 -7.71
C LEU A 46 -3.17 -4.68 -6.99
N SER A 47 -4.26 -5.02 -6.30
CA SER A 47 -4.43 -6.30 -5.64
C SER A 47 -4.49 -7.46 -6.64
N GLU A 48 -4.98 -7.20 -7.86
CA GLU A 48 -5.01 -8.18 -8.95
C GLU A 48 -3.60 -8.51 -9.47
N TYR A 49 -2.63 -7.62 -9.26
CA TYR A 49 -1.25 -7.77 -9.71
C TYR A 49 -0.30 -8.30 -8.62
N GLY A 50 -0.85 -8.76 -7.49
CA GLY A 50 -0.10 -9.45 -6.44
C GLY A 50 0.34 -8.58 -5.26
N LEU A 51 -0.11 -7.32 -5.16
CA LEU A 51 0.08 -6.52 -3.96
C LEU A 51 -1.04 -6.78 -2.96
N LYS A 52 -0.74 -6.77 -1.67
CA LYS A 52 -1.78 -6.83 -0.65
C LYS A 52 -2.19 -5.41 -0.26
N CYS A 53 -3.37 -4.98 -0.73
CA CYS A 53 -3.97 -3.70 -0.36
C CYS A 53 -4.80 -3.79 0.94
N ASN A 54 -4.47 -4.71 1.86
CA ASN A 54 -5.24 -4.91 3.09
C ASN A 54 -4.96 -3.84 4.18
N GLY A 55 -4.16 -2.83 3.87
CA GLY A 55 -3.75 -1.77 4.80
C GLY A 55 -2.46 -2.13 5.54
N CYS A 56 -1.65 -1.12 5.86
CA CYS A 56 -0.35 -1.33 6.51
C CYS A 56 -0.44 -1.76 7.99
N MET A 57 -1.60 -1.59 8.62
CA MET A 57 -1.85 -1.89 10.05
C MET A 57 -3.12 -2.72 10.25
N SER A 58 -3.42 -3.66 9.35
CA SER A 58 -4.54 -4.58 9.56
C SER A 58 -4.30 -5.38 10.85
N GLN A 59 -5.37 -5.66 11.58
CA GLN A 59 -5.34 -6.49 12.79
C GLN A 59 -4.58 -7.81 12.54
N GLU A 60 -4.84 -8.47 11.41
CA GLU A 60 -4.16 -9.69 11.00
C GLU A 60 -2.63 -9.59 10.94
N ILE A 61 -2.08 -8.46 10.48
CA ILE A 61 -0.63 -8.24 10.37
C ILE A 61 -0.03 -8.05 11.76
N VAL A 62 -0.71 -7.27 12.59
CA VAL A 62 -0.26 -7.02 13.97
C VAL A 62 -0.33 -8.32 14.77
N GLU A 63 -1.44 -9.04 14.72
CA GLU A 63 -1.63 -10.33 15.39
C GLU A 63 -0.59 -11.37 14.96
N LYS A 64 -0.26 -11.46 13.66
CA LYS A 64 0.84 -12.30 13.18
C LYS A 64 2.20 -11.89 13.74
N SER A 65 2.43 -10.59 13.89
CA SER A 65 3.72 -10.06 14.37
C SER A 65 3.91 -10.27 15.87
N ILE A 66 2.84 -10.17 16.66
CA ILE A 66 2.90 -10.28 18.13
C ILE A 66 2.46 -11.66 18.65
N ASN A 67 1.98 -12.55 17.78
CA ASN A 67 1.42 -13.87 18.11
C ASN A 67 0.31 -13.86 19.18
N CYS A 68 -0.39 -12.74 19.32
CA CYS A 68 -1.47 -12.54 20.29
C CYS A 68 -2.71 -12.05 19.57
N LYS A 69 -3.88 -12.52 20.00
CA LYS A 69 -5.16 -11.98 19.54
C LYS A 69 -5.36 -10.61 20.14
N LEU A 70 -5.63 -9.63 19.29
CA LEU A 70 -5.95 -8.26 19.72
C LEU A 70 -7.44 -8.04 19.51
N GLU A 71 -8.11 -7.48 20.51
CA GLU A 71 -9.44 -6.89 20.33
C GLU A 71 -9.30 -5.36 20.34
N PRO A 72 -8.86 -4.75 19.23
CA PRO A 72 -8.68 -3.31 19.19
C PRO A 72 -10.03 -2.61 19.36
N PRO A 73 -10.13 -1.56 20.19
CA PRO A 73 -11.33 -0.74 20.25
C PRO A 73 -11.58 -0.10 18.89
N LYS A 74 -12.85 0.16 18.52
CA LYS A 74 -13.21 0.88 17.29
C LYS A 74 -12.50 2.24 17.24
N ARG A 75 -11.41 2.33 16.49
CA ARG A 75 -10.67 3.58 16.29
C ARG A 75 -11.22 4.31 15.08
N LYS A 76 -11.36 5.63 15.18
CA LYS A 76 -11.57 6.48 14.01
C LYS A 76 -10.29 6.44 13.16
N ASN A 77 -10.44 6.12 11.88
CA ASN A 77 -9.34 6.14 10.94
C ASN A 77 -8.70 7.53 10.89
N LEU A 78 -7.36 7.59 11.02
CA LEU A 78 -6.59 8.85 10.98
C LEU A 78 -6.62 9.51 9.58
N ARG A 79 -6.93 8.73 8.53
CA ARG A 79 -7.03 9.17 7.14
C ARG A 79 -8.27 8.53 6.52
N GLN A 80 -9.02 9.29 5.71
CA GLN A 80 -10.20 8.76 4.98
C GLN A 80 -9.87 7.57 4.07
N GLU A 81 -8.63 7.52 3.56
CA GLU A 81 -8.14 6.49 2.65
C GLU A 81 -7.57 5.26 3.39
N CYS A 82 -7.44 5.32 4.72
CA CYS A 82 -7.13 4.18 5.57
C CYS A 82 -8.45 3.62 6.12
N ASN A 83 -8.69 2.33 5.92
CA ASN A 83 -9.82 1.63 6.53
C ASN A 83 -9.33 0.69 7.61
#